data_AF-A0AAP4V284-F1
#
_entry.id   AF-A0AAP4V284-F1
#
_cell.length_a   1.000
_cell.length_b   1.000
_cell.length_c   1.000
_cell.angle_alpha   90.00
_cell.angle_beta   90.00
_cell.angle_gamma   90.00
#
_symmetry.space_group_name_H-M   'P 1'
#
loop_
_entity.id
_entity.type
_entity.pdbx_description
1 polymer ?
#
loop_
_entity_poly.entity_id
_entity_poly.type
_entity_poly.pdbx_seq_one_letter_code
_entity_poly.pdbx_strand_id
1 'polypeptide(L)'
;MTEKTQIKKDFESMMSNMLQALANSTNNEMVRKYNHEIQTTILKYEKFLKDPSTFDSLINHELSEILDVCVLNLYPELEGNSFYRMSFLYQHYQFIELHLENFIEQAEGSPCSTDKAKWIIENYRAFIISEEIPTFNVDKKDWWKPKFGTGEQWMNLCNALQDLHYGKPIKYLESIQALMEELENNKIAEQENER
;
A
#
# COMPACT_ATOMS: atom_id res chain seq x y z
N MET A 1 0.68 35.50 13.15
CA MET A 1 1.30 34.96 11.92
C MET A 1 2.68 34.35 12.13
N THR A 2 3.38 34.62 13.24
CA THR A 2 4.77 34.20 13.51
C THR A 2 4.92 32.80 14.11
N GLU A 3 3.94 32.32 14.89
CA GLU A 3 4.04 31.05 15.63
C GLU A 3 3.91 29.81 14.72
N LYS A 4 2.94 29.80 13.79
CA LYS A 4 2.77 28.70 12.81
C LYS A 4 3.99 28.54 11.90
N THR A 5 4.61 29.64 11.48
CA THR A 5 5.81 29.61 10.62
C THR A 5 7.03 29.07 11.38
N GLN A 6 7.16 29.40 12.67
CA GLN A 6 8.22 28.84 13.51
C GLN A 6 8.00 27.36 13.79
N ILE A 7 6.76 26.94 14.07
CA ILE A 7 6.40 25.52 14.24
C ILE A 7 6.75 24.73 12.98
N LYS A 8 6.43 25.27 11.79
CA LYS A 8 6.76 24.60 10.52
C LYS A 8 8.27 24.41 10.35
N LYS A 9 9.07 25.45 10.59
CA LYS A 9 10.54 25.35 10.51
C LYS A 9 11.14 24.36 11.52
N ASP A 10 10.65 24.38 12.76
CA ASP A 10 11.11 23.45 13.80
C ASP A 10 10.76 22.00 13.43
N PHE A 11 9.60 21.80 12.78
CA PHE A 11 9.17 20.50 12.29
C PHE A 11 9.95 20.02 11.06
N GLU A 12 10.20 20.89 10.08
CA GLU A 12 11.06 20.59 8.91
C GLU A 12 12.46 20.13 9.36
N SER A 13 13.04 20.80 10.36
CA SER A 13 14.31 20.40 10.94
C SER A 13 14.23 19.04 11.63
N MET A 14 13.13 18.74 12.34
CA MET A 14 12.92 17.44 12.97
C MET A 14 12.81 16.33 11.92
N MET A 15 12.03 16.55 10.88
CA MET A 15 11.85 15.61 9.77
C MET A 15 13.17 15.33 9.04
N SER A 16 13.96 16.36 8.75
CA SER A 16 15.31 16.20 8.17
C SER A 16 16.21 15.34 9.06
N ASN A 17 16.17 15.56 10.37
CA ASN A 17 16.95 14.76 11.32
C ASN A 17 16.46 13.31 11.40
N MET A 18 15.14 13.08 11.33
CA MET A 18 14.54 11.74 11.29
C MET A 18 14.84 11.00 9.97
N LEU A 19 14.89 11.69 8.84
CA LEU A 19 15.28 11.07 7.56
C LEU A 19 16.77 10.69 7.54
N GLN A 20 17.65 11.56 8.04
CA GLN A 20 19.07 11.25 8.24
C GLN A 20 19.29 10.10 9.24
N ALA A 21 18.37 9.94 10.20
CA ALA A 21 18.37 8.84 11.16
C ALA A 21 18.04 7.49 10.53
N LEU A 22 16.95 7.46 9.76
CA LEU A 22 16.43 6.27 9.09
C LEU A 22 17.42 5.75 8.05
N ALA A 23 18.12 6.66 7.36
CA ALA A 23 19.21 6.30 6.44
C ALA A 23 20.37 5.53 7.12
N ASN A 24 20.47 5.56 8.46
CA ASN A 24 21.64 5.13 9.20
C ASN A 24 21.36 4.04 10.27
N SER A 25 20.17 3.45 10.41
CA SER A 25 19.94 2.46 11.49
C SER A 25 18.87 1.39 11.26
N THR A 26 19.09 0.22 11.88
CA THR A 26 18.16 -0.91 11.96
C THR A 26 17.39 -0.90 13.30
N ASN A 27 16.09 -0.60 13.23
CA ASN A 27 14.94 -0.72 14.17
C ASN A 27 15.09 -0.67 15.71
N ASN A 28 16.09 -1.29 16.37
CA ASN A 28 16.21 -1.22 17.84
C ASN A 28 17.08 -0.05 18.34
N GLU A 29 17.87 0.57 17.44
CA GLU A 29 18.67 1.75 17.77
C GLU A 29 17.89 3.05 17.71
N MET A 30 16.79 3.13 16.94
CA MET A 30 16.05 4.38 16.74
C MET A 30 15.53 4.99 18.05
N VAL A 31 14.88 4.18 18.90
CA VAL A 31 14.35 4.66 20.18
C VAL A 31 15.48 5.12 21.11
N ARG A 32 16.64 4.45 21.11
CA ARG A 32 17.77 4.83 21.96
C ARG A 32 18.49 6.08 21.43
N LYS A 33 18.66 6.16 20.12
CA LYS A 33 19.38 7.23 19.43
C LYS A 33 18.61 8.55 19.48
N TYR A 34 17.27 8.50 19.43
CA TYR A 34 16.41 9.68 19.34
C TYR A 34 15.52 9.93 20.55
N ASN A 35 15.71 9.18 21.65
CA ASN A 35 14.89 9.36 22.84
C ASN A 35 14.92 10.83 23.29
N HIS A 36 16.09 11.48 23.24
CA HIS A 36 16.21 12.86 23.68
C HIS A 36 15.45 13.84 22.79
N GLU A 37 15.60 13.76 21.46
CA GLU A 37 14.87 14.62 20.52
C GLU A 37 13.36 14.35 20.58
N ILE A 38 12.94 13.07 20.60
CA ILE A 38 11.53 12.68 20.69
C ILE A 38 10.91 13.24 21.99
N GLN A 39 11.56 13.04 23.14
CA GLN A 39 11.05 13.54 24.42
C GLN A 39 10.99 15.07 24.43
N THR A 40 11.99 15.74 23.85
CA THR A 40 12.03 17.20 23.78
C THR A 40 10.91 17.75 22.88
N THR A 41 10.68 17.14 21.73
CA THR A 41 9.57 17.48 20.84
C THR A 41 8.22 17.22 21.51
N ILE A 42 8.06 16.07 22.16
CA ILE A 42 6.82 15.74 22.89
C ILE A 42 6.57 16.78 23.97
N LEU A 43 7.57 17.13 24.79
CA LEU A 43 7.42 18.15 25.83
C LEU A 43 7.08 19.53 25.28
N LYS A 44 7.65 19.92 24.13
CA LYS A 44 7.43 21.23 23.51
C LYS A 44 6.09 21.35 22.80
N TYR A 45 5.58 20.26 22.22
CA TYR A 45 4.40 20.26 21.35
C TYR A 45 3.29 19.29 21.79
N GLU A 46 3.32 18.80 23.04
CA GLU A 46 2.45 17.75 23.56
C GLU A 46 0.97 17.96 23.20
N LYS A 47 0.49 19.19 23.42
CA LYS A 47 -0.90 19.56 23.16
C LYS A 47 -1.31 19.39 21.69
N PHE A 48 -0.41 19.71 20.77
CA PHE A 48 -0.63 19.56 19.32
C PHE A 48 -0.53 18.11 18.88
N LEU A 49 0.44 17.36 19.44
CA LEU A 49 0.63 15.95 19.13
C LEU A 49 -0.49 15.06 19.69
N LYS A 50 -1.17 15.50 20.75
CA LYS A 50 -2.34 14.81 21.32
C LYS A 50 -3.63 15.07 20.55
N ASP A 51 -3.68 16.11 19.71
CA ASP A 51 -4.84 16.38 18.86
C ASP A 51 -4.69 15.62 17.53
N PRO A 52 -5.53 14.61 17.22
CA PRO A 52 -5.34 13.78 16.03
C PRO A 52 -5.41 14.57 14.71
N SER A 53 -6.25 15.60 14.63
CA SER A 53 -6.36 16.42 13.42
C SER A 53 -5.09 17.22 13.19
N THR A 54 -4.54 17.81 14.25
CA THR A 54 -3.27 18.54 14.17
C THR A 54 -2.11 17.58 13.87
N PHE A 55 -2.06 16.42 14.53
CA PHE A 55 -1.06 15.39 14.28
C PHE A 55 -1.07 14.96 12.81
N ASP A 56 -2.26 14.71 12.26
CA ASP A 56 -2.41 14.34 10.85
C ASP A 56 -1.87 15.43 9.92
N SER A 57 -2.31 16.67 10.11
CA SER A 57 -1.90 17.79 9.26
C SER A 57 -0.42 18.14 9.33
N LEU A 58 0.23 17.92 10.49
CA LEU A 58 1.63 18.28 10.68
C LEU A 58 2.58 17.12 10.39
N ILE A 59 2.17 15.88 10.68
CA ILE A 59 3.05 14.71 10.62
C ILE A 59 2.68 13.81 9.45
N ASN A 60 1.46 13.29 9.45
CA ASN A 60 1.06 12.32 8.42
C ASN A 60 1.05 12.94 7.03
N HIS A 61 0.53 14.16 6.90
CA HIS A 61 0.48 14.87 5.63
C HIS A 61 1.87 15.16 5.08
N GLU A 62 2.75 15.76 5.89
CA GLU A 62 4.13 16.07 5.47
C GLU A 62 4.93 14.80 5.13
N LEU A 63 4.71 13.70 5.88
CA LEU A 63 5.28 12.38 5.54
C LEU A 63 4.77 11.86 4.19
N SER A 64 3.47 11.97 3.95
CA SER A 64 2.84 11.57 2.68
C SER A 64 3.40 12.39 1.51
N GLU A 65 3.55 13.71 1.66
CA GLU A 65 4.16 14.57 0.65
C GLU A 65 5.63 14.21 0.36
N ILE A 66 6.41 13.87 1.39
CA ILE A 66 7.79 13.41 1.21
C ILE A 66 7.82 12.09 0.42
N LEU A 67 6.91 11.16 0.72
CA LEU A 67 6.81 9.89 0.00
C LEU A 67 6.37 10.10 -1.45
N ASP A 68 5.42 11.01 -1.71
CA ASP A 68 5.03 11.43 -3.07
C ASP A 68 6.24 11.94 -3.86
N VAL A 69 7.07 12.80 -3.25
CA VAL A 69 8.30 13.30 -3.87
C VAL A 69 9.29 12.17 -4.14
N CYS A 70 9.46 11.22 -3.23
CA CYS A 70 10.31 10.04 -3.45
C CYS A 70 9.81 9.23 -4.67
N VAL A 71 8.51 8.96 -4.76
CA VAL A 71 7.92 8.21 -5.88
C VAL A 71 8.08 8.97 -7.19
N LEU A 72 7.87 10.29 -7.20
CA LEU A 72 8.09 11.14 -8.36
C LEU A 72 9.53 11.07 -8.88
N ASN A 73 10.52 10.97 -7.98
CA ASN A 73 11.93 10.84 -8.37
C ASN A 73 12.29 9.42 -8.84
N LEU A 74 11.60 8.40 -8.35
CA LEU A 74 11.80 7.01 -8.79
C LEU A 74 11.15 6.71 -10.14
N TYR A 75 10.03 7.39 -10.44
CA TYR A 75 9.23 7.20 -11.65
C TYR A 75 8.84 8.55 -12.26
N PRO A 76 9.81 9.34 -12.75
CA PRO A 76 9.57 10.69 -13.28
C PRO A 76 8.67 10.71 -14.53
N GLU A 77 8.50 9.58 -15.20
CA GLU A 77 7.65 9.40 -16.37
C GLU A 77 6.16 9.21 -16.04
N LEU A 78 5.80 8.92 -14.78
CA LEU A 78 4.40 8.70 -14.39
C LEU A 78 3.69 10.04 -14.15
N GLU A 79 2.48 10.17 -14.68
CA GLU A 79 1.65 11.36 -14.55
C GLU A 79 0.19 10.99 -14.19
N GLY A 80 -0.53 11.94 -13.58
CA GLY A 80 -1.95 11.77 -13.28
C GLY A 80 -2.25 10.50 -12.47
N ASN A 81 -3.19 9.68 -12.96
CA ASN A 81 -3.66 8.49 -12.23
C ASN A 81 -2.57 7.44 -12.00
N SER A 82 -1.63 7.25 -12.94
CA SER A 82 -0.57 6.25 -12.77
C SER A 82 0.40 6.65 -11.67
N PHE A 83 0.75 7.95 -11.58
CA PHE A 83 1.50 8.50 -10.45
C PHE A 83 0.78 8.27 -9.12
N TYR A 84 -0.50 8.66 -9.02
CA TYR A 84 -1.26 8.50 -7.77
C TYR A 84 -1.42 7.03 -7.35
N ARG A 85 -1.55 6.11 -8.30
CA ARG A 85 -1.59 4.67 -8.02
C ARG A 85 -0.24 4.14 -7.55
N MET A 86 0.85 4.56 -8.19
CA MET A 86 2.20 4.19 -7.77
C MET A 86 2.48 4.72 -6.36
N SER A 87 2.13 5.99 -6.10
CA SER A 87 2.32 6.56 -4.77
C SER A 87 1.50 5.82 -3.72
N PHE A 88 0.22 5.56 -4.00
CA PHE A 88 -0.62 4.76 -3.11
C PHE A 88 -0.03 3.38 -2.82
N LEU A 89 0.51 2.70 -3.84
CA LEU A 89 1.17 1.41 -3.68
C LEU A 89 2.35 1.47 -2.70
N TYR A 90 3.21 2.49 -2.82
CA TYR A 90 4.36 2.66 -1.93
C TYR A 90 3.95 3.05 -0.51
N GLN A 91 3.00 3.97 -0.36
CA GLN A 91 2.55 4.47 0.95
C GLN A 91 1.72 3.44 1.73
N HIS A 92 0.98 2.59 1.02
CA HIS A 92 0.00 1.66 1.60
C HIS A 92 0.24 0.20 1.20
N TYR A 93 1.49 -0.17 0.90
CA TYR A 93 1.88 -1.52 0.48
C TYR A 93 1.29 -2.60 1.41
N GLN A 94 1.47 -2.45 2.73
CA GLN A 94 1.01 -3.43 3.70
C GLN A 94 -0.52 -3.57 3.72
N PHE A 95 -1.26 -2.47 3.52
CA PHE A 95 -2.71 -2.50 3.42
C PHE A 95 -3.16 -3.32 2.20
N ILE A 96 -2.52 -3.11 1.04
CA ILE A 96 -2.80 -3.85 -0.19
C ILE A 96 -2.46 -5.34 0.00
N GLU A 97 -1.26 -5.64 0.50
CA GLU A 97 -0.78 -7.00 0.72
C GLU A 97 -1.72 -7.79 1.63
N LEU A 98 -2.10 -7.23 2.78
CA LEU A 98 -3.01 -7.90 3.71
C LEU A 98 -4.40 -8.12 3.11
N HIS A 99 -4.93 -7.19 2.31
CA HIS A 99 -6.22 -7.39 1.65
C HIS A 99 -6.18 -8.54 0.64
N LEU A 100 -5.13 -8.58 -0.19
CA LEU A 100 -4.94 -9.64 -1.19
C LEU A 100 -4.69 -10.98 -0.51
N GLU A 101 -3.78 -11.04 0.46
CA GLU A 101 -3.42 -12.24 1.21
C GLU A 101 -4.64 -12.86 1.88
N ASN A 102 -5.40 -12.08 2.65
CA ASN A 102 -6.57 -12.58 3.36
C ASN A 102 -7.66 -13.07 2.39
N PHE A 103 -7.85 -12.38 1.26
CA PHE A 103 -8.82 -12.79 0.25
C PHE A 103 -8.41 -14.13 -0.41
N ILE A 104 -7.14 -14.26 -0.79
CA ILE A 104 -6.60 -15.49 -1.38
C ILE A 104 -6.63 -16.63 -0.38
N GLU A 105 -6.29 -16.39 0.89
CA GLU A 105 -6.35 -17.40 1.95
C GLU A 105 -7.78 -17.93 2.15
N GLN A 106 -8.79 -17.06 2.07
CA GLN A 106 -10.19 -17.49 2.15
C GLN A 106 -10.63 -18.28 0.91
N ALA A 107 -10.07 -17.99 -0.27
CA ALA A 107 -10.43 -18.62 -1.53
C ALA A 107 -9.73 -19.98 -1.75
N GLU A 108 -8.42 -20.06 -1.48
CA GLU A 108 -7.55 -21.21 -1.81
C GLU A 108 -6.95 -21.91 -0.59
N GLY A 109 -7.09 -21.31 0.59
CA GLY A 109 -6.43 -21.75 1.83
C GLY A 109 -5.11 -21.02 2.10
N SER A 110 -4.61 -21.20 3.32
CA SER A 110 -3.43 -20.51 3.87
C SER A 110 -2.10 -20.72 3.11
N PRO A 111 -1.80 -21.88 2.50
CA PRO A 111 -0.48 -22.11 1.92
C PRO A 111 -0.09 -21.08 0.85
N CYS A 112 0.96 -20.31 1.15
CA CYS A 112 1.61 -19.37 0.24
C CYS A 112 0.69 -18.23 -0.23
N SER A 113 -0.30 -17.84 0.58
CA SER A 113 -1.18 -16.68 0.32
C SER A 113 -0.37 -15.38 0.23
N THR A 114 0.64 -15.20 1.10
CA THR A 114 1.55 -14.06 1.07
C THR A 114 2.36 -13.98 -0.24
N ASP A 115 2.88 -15.12 -0.74
CA ASP A 115 3.65 -15.14 -1.99
C ASP A 115 2.77 -14.81 -3.20
N LYS A 116 1.51 -15.28 -3.20
CA LYS A 116 0.52 -14.93 -4.23
C LYS A 116 0.17 -13.45 -4.20
N ALA A 117 -0.04 -12.88 -3.01
CA ALA A 117 -0.30 -11.45 -2.85
C ALA A 117 0.86 -10.62 -3.39
N LYS A 118 2.11 -10.96 -3.04
CA LYS A 118 3.31 -10.30 -3.57
C LYS A 118 3.41 -10.40 -5.09
N TRP A 119 3.12 -11.58 -5.65
CA TRP A 119 3.14 -11.78 -7.09
C TRP A 119 2.09 -10.91 -7.80
N ILE A 120 0.88 -10.76 -7.25
CA ILE A 120 -0.14 -9.84 -7.78
C ILE A 120 0.33 -8.40 -7.68
N ILE A 121 0.94 -7.99 -6.55
CA ILE A 121 1.44 -6.63 -6.35
C ILE A 121 2.53 -6.27 -7.37
N GLU A 122 3.46 -7.19 -7.66
CA GLU A 122 4.48 -6.96 -8.69
C GLU A 122 3.86 -6.79 -10.09
N ASN A 123 2.83 -7.59 -10.41
CA ASN A 123 2.08 -7.41 -11.65
C ASN A 123 1.31 -6.09 -11.67
N TYR A 124 0.75 -5.65 -10.53
CA TYR A 124 0.08 -4.36 -10.41
C TYR A 124 1.04 -3.18 -10.59
N ARG A 125 2.24 -3.27 -10.01
CA ARG A 125 3.30 -2.30 -10.24
C ARG A 125 3.67 -2.21 -11.72
N ALA A 126 3.85 -3.36 -12.39
CA ALA A 126 4.13 -3.40 -13.82
C ALA A 126 2.99 -2.79 -14.66
N PHE A 127 1.74 -3.14 -14.33
CA PHE A 127 0.54 -2.60 -14.96
C PHE A 127 0.43 -1.07 -14.82
N ILE A 128 0.79 -0.51 -13.66
CA ILE A 128 0.79 0.96 -13.48
C ILE A 128 1.78 1.63 -14.44
N ILE A 129 2.93 0.99 -14.70
CA ILE A 129 4.00 1.53 -15.54
C ILE A 129 3.68 1.38 -17.03
N SER A 130 3.21 0.21 -17.46
CA SER A 130 3.00 -0.09 -18.88
C SER A 130 1.57 0.15 -19.36
N GLU A 131 0.60 0.26 -18.44
CA GLU A 131 -0.85 0.20 -18.71
C GLU A 131 -1.32 -1.11 -19.39
N GLU A 132 -0.44 -2.12 -19.47
CA GLU A 132 -0.75 -3.42 -20.07
C GLU A 132 -1.32 -4.38 -19.03
N ILE A 133 -2.51 -4.94 -19.32
CA ILE A 133 -3.14 -5.92 -18.46
C ILE A 133 -2.28 -7.20 -18.43
N PRO A 134 -1.84 -7.66 -17.24
CA PRO A 134 -1.01 -8.85 -17.14
C PRO A 134 -1.79 -10.10 -17.55
N THR A 135 -1.14 -11.02 -18.26
CA THR A 135 -1.74 -12.33 -18.57
C THR A 135 -1.40 -13.33 -17.48
N PHE A 136 -2.42 -13.88 -16.82
CA PHE A 136 -2.25 -14.85 -15.75
C PHE A 136 -2.23 -16.27 -16.34
N ASN A 137 -1.06 -16.71 -16.78
CA ASN A 137 -0.82 -18.10 -17.15
C ASN A 137 -0.33 -18.86 -15.92
N VAL A 138 -1.18 -19.74 -15.40
CA VAL A 138 -0.93 -20.46 -14.14
C VAL A 138 -0.84 -21.95 -14.43
N ASP A 139 0.37 -22.49 -14.31
CA ASP A 139 0.58 -23.93 -14.41
C ASP A 139 0.29 -24.60 -13.06
N LYS A 140 0.01 -25.91 -13.07
CA LYS A 140 -0.22 -26.70 -11.83
C LYS A 140 0.93 -26.59 -10.81
N LYS A 141 2.14 -26.24 -11.27
CA LYS A 141 3.35 -26.10 -10.43
C LYS A 141 3.55 -24.69 -9.88
N ASP A 142 2.74 -23.72 -10.28
CA ASP A 142 2.88 -22.32 -9.88
C ASP A 142 2.18 -22.05 -8.55
N TRP A 143 2.74 -22.57 -7.46
CA TRP A 143 2.15 -22.47 -6.12
C TRP A 143 2.15 -21.05 -5.54
N TRP A 144 2.94 -20.14 -6.10
CA TRP A 144 3.03 -18.72 -5.75
C TRP A 144 2.14 -17.81 -6.60
N LYS A 145 1.28 -18.36 -7.47
CA LYS A 145 0.30 -17.59 -8.26
C LYS A 145 -1.13 -17.93 -7.82
N PRO A 146 -2.07 -16.97 -7.84
CA PRO A 146 -3.49 -17.28 -7.66
C PRO A 146 -3.96 -18.20 -8.79
N LYS A 147 -4.78 -19.20 -8.46
CA LYS A 147 -5.31 -20.20 -9.39
C LYS A 147 -6.64 -19.80 -10.01
N PHE A 148 -7.14 -18.62 -9.67
CA PHE A 148 -8.38 -18.07 -10.17
C PHE A 148 -8.22 -16.58 -10.47
N GLY A 149 -9.18 -16.04 -11.21
CA GLY A 149 -9.20 -14.63 -11.57
C GLY A 149 -8.30 -14.31 -12.77
N THR A 150 -8.77 -13.41 -13.63
CA THR A 150 -7.98 -12.86 -14.73
C THR A 150 -7.11 -11.72 -14.24
N GLY A 151 -6.05 -11.39 -15.01
CA GLY A 151 -5.23 -10.22 -14.69
C GLY A 151 -6.05 -8.94 -14.58
N GLU A 152 -7.05 -8.76 -15.45
CA GLU A 152 -7.97 -7.61 -15.37
C GLU A 152 -8.72 -7.55 -14.04
N GLN A 153 -9.30 -8.67 -13.58
CA GLN A 153 -10.02 -8.73 -12.30
C GLN A 153 -9.11 -8.37 -11.11
N TRP A 154 -7.87 -8.89 -11.11
CA TRP A 154 -6.90 -8.59 -10.06
C TRP A 154 -6.42 -7.13 -10.10
N MET A 155 -6.16 -6.57 -11.29
CA MET A 155 -5.80 -5.15 -11.42
C MET A 155 -6.96 -4.24 -11.00
N ASN A 156 -8.20 -4.63 -11.30
CA ASN A 156 -9.39 -3.90 -10.85
C ASN A 156 -9.52 -3.92 -9.33
N LEU A 157 -9.28 -5.06 -8.68
CA LEU A 157 -9.24 -5.12 -7.22
C LEU A 157 -8.15 -4.21 -6.64
N CYS A 158 -6.93 -4.22 -7.18
CA CYS A 158 -5.85 -3.35 -6.73
C CYS A 158 -6.20 -1.85 -6.89
N ASN A 159 -6.79 -1.45 -8.02
CA ASN A 159 -7.30 -0.09 -8.20
C ASN A 159 -8.40 0.25 -7.19
N ALA A 160 -9.32 -0.70 -6.94
CA ALA A 160 -10.43 -0.50 -6.02
C ALA A 160 -10.01 -0.43 -4.54
N LEU A 161 -8.87 -1.02 -4.17
CA LEU A 161 -8.30 -0.88 -2.82
C LEU A 161 -7.89 0.57 -2.52
N GLN A 162 -7.43 1.32 -3.52
CA GLN A 162 -7.18 2.75 -3.37
C GLN A 162 -8.49 3.51 -3.10
N ASP A 163 -9.53 3.23 -3.88
CA ASP A 163 -10.85 3.83 -3.67
C ASP A 163 -11.42 3.46 -2.28
N LEU A 164 -11.26 2.21 -1.85
CA LEU A 164 -11.66 1.74 -0.51
C LEU A 164 -10.96 2.52 0.60
N HIS A 165 -9.64 2.72 0.48
CA HIS A 165 -8.85 3.46 1.47
C HIS A 165 -9.39 4.88 1.67
N TYR A 166 -9.87 5.52 0.60
CA TYR A 166 -10.49 6.85 0.64
C TYR A 166 -12.02 6.82 0.84
N GLY A 167 -12.57 5.72 1.36
CA GLY A 167 -13.97 5.62 1.77
C GLY A 167 -14.97 5.41 0.62
N LYS A 168 -14.53 4.91 -0.54
CA LYS A 168 -15.37 4.59 -1.70
C LYS A 168 -15.45 3.08 -1.92
N PRO A 169 -16.32 2.36 -1.19
CA PRO A 169 -16.27 0.89 -1.12
C PRO A 169 -16.86 0.16 -2.35
N ILE A 170 -17.65 0.84 -3.18
CA ILE A 170 -18.47 0.18 -4.21
C ILE A 170 -17.63 -0.67 -5.19
N LYS A 171 -16.60 -0.07 -5.81
CA LYS A 171 -15.74 -0.80 -6.76
C LYS A 171 -14.98 -1.96 -6.11
N TYR A 172 -14.67 -1.85 -4.83
CA TYR A 172 -14.00 -2.92 -4.10
C TYR A 172 -14.93 -4.13 -3.96
N LEU A 173 -16.18 -3.89 -3.55
CA LEU A 173 -17.19 -4.96 -3.45
C LEU A 173 -17.47 -5.60 -4.81
N GLU A 174 -17.59 -4.80 -5.87
CA GLU A 174 -17.77 -5.29 -7.25
C GLU A 174 -16.58 -6.15 -7.71
N SER A 175 -15.34 -5.72 -7.41
CA SER A 175 -14.14 -6.46 -7.80
C SER A 175 -14.00 -7.79 -7.04
N ILE A 176 -14.34 -7.80 -5.74
CA ILE A 176 -14.39 -9.02 -4.95
C ILE A 176 -15.45 -9.97 -5.49
N GLN A 177 -16.65 -9.47 -5.81
CA GLN A 177 -17.73 -10.28 -6.38
C GLN A 177 -17.28 -10.93 -7.70
N ALA A 178 -16.68 -10.17 -8.61
CA ALA A 178 -16.21 -10.70 -9.89
C ALA A 178 -15.18 -11.84 -9.72
N LEU A 179 -14.27 -11.70 -8.77
CA LEU A 179 -13.29 -12.74 -8.44
C LEU A 179 -13.93 -13.98 -7.81
N MET A 180 -14.94 -13.79 -6.95
CA MET A 180 -15.69 -14.90 -6.34
C MET A 180 -16.53 -15.67 -7.37
N GLU A 181 -17.15 -14.98 -8.34
CA GLU A 181 -17.88 -15.61 -9.44
C GLU A 181 -16.95 -16.47 -10.30
N GLU A 182 -15.76 -15.98 -10.62
CA GLU A 182 -14.74 -16.75 -11.36
C GLU A 182 -14.28 -17.98 -10.58
N LEU A 183 -14.06 -17.83 -9.27
CA LEU A 183 -13.71 -18.95 -8.40
C LEU A 183 -14.78 -20.04 -8.38
N GLU A 184 -16.06 -19.67 -8.35
CA GLU A 184 -17.16 -20.62 -8.36
C GLU A 184 -17.29 -21.33 -9.71
N ASN A 185 -17.12 -20.60 -10.82
CA ASN A 185 -17.12 -21.17 -12.17
C ASN A 185 -16.01 -22.21 -12.34
N ASN A 186 -14.81 -21.94 -11.81
CA ASN A 186 -13.69 -22.87 -11.85
C ASN A 186 -13.98 -24.17 -11.08
N LYS A 187 -14.62 -24.07 -9.91
CA LYS A 187 -15.03 -25.26 -9.13
C LYS A 187 -16.05 -26.13 -9.85
N ILE A 188 -17.01 -25.52 -10.54
CA ILE A 188 -18.02 -26.24 -11.33
C ILE A 188 -17.33 -26.98 -12.49
N ALA A 189 -16.44 -26.31 -13.23
CA ALA A 189 -15.72 -26.91 -14.34
C ALA A 189 -14.81 -28.08 -13.92
N GLU A 190 -14.18 -28.01 -12.74
CA GLU A 190 -13.40 -29.12 -12.18
C GLU A 190 -14.29 -30.33 -11.87
N GLN A 191 -15.46 -30.12 -11.27
CA GLN A 191 -16.41 -31.20 -10.95
C GLN A 191 -17.00 -31.88 -12.20
N GLU A 192 -17.17 -31.15 -13.30
CA GLU A 192 -17.67 -31.72 -14.57
C GLU A 192 -16.60 -32.55 -15.29
N ASN A 193 -15.32 -32.17 -15.20
CA ASN A 193 -14.21 -32.92 -15.80
C ASN A 193 -13.84 -34.21 -15.04
N GLU A 194 -14.26 -34.33 -13.78
CA GLU A 194 -14.05 -35.53 -12.95
C GLU A 194 -15.18 -36.59 -13.07
N ARG A 195 -16.25 -36.28 -13.82
CA ARG A 195 -17.38 -37.20 -14.10
C ARG A 195 -17.23 -37.94 -15.42
#